data_AF-A0A226N8P6-F1
#
_entry.id   AF-A0A226N8P6-F1
#
_cell.length_a   1.000
_cell.length_b   1.000
_cell.length_c   1.000
_cell.angle_alpha   90.00
_cell.angle_beta   90.00
_cell.angle_gamma   90.00
#
_symmetry.space_group_name_H-M   'P 1'
#
loop_
_entity.id
_entity.type
_entity.pdbx_description
1 polymer ?
#
loop_
_entity_poly.entity_id
_entity_poly.type
_entity_poly.pdbx_seq_one_letter_code
_entity_poly.pdbx_strand_id
1 'polypeptide(L)'
;LQDAGIGFILVIDRRQDKWTSVKASILRITASFPGNLQLVLVLRPTGLFHRALSDIAFKFNKDEFKMKVPIIMLGSVSELQSYIDKTQLTEDLGGTLDYCHNRWLSRRTAIEGFAQKVKQTAQILQSFGTELAETELPNDVQSTSSLLATHTEKKDKMKEDIRLAVEQGDDILGSITKPVTENPEYKLNQDQLDNQTTVERLLAQLHETESAFDEFWIKHQQKLEQCLHLRNFEQNFREVKAALDIVSERLLAFTDVGNSCSHVEHILKDLANFEEKSCETVAKARMLASECDAFIQSNHYALDSITPKCSELHNLCDAIATEMERKRNVLNKSLELHGLLEKSMKWCDEGIYLLASQPVDKCQSQDGAESALQEIEKFLDTGAGNKIKELDKIYIEYEHILNEDLKVP
;
A
#
# COMPACT_ATOMS: atom_id res chain seq x y z
N LEU A 1 -1.05 -12.92 41.40
CA LEU A 1 -1.29 -12.21 42.69
C LEU A 1 -1.70 -13.15 43.84
N GLN A 2 -1.34 -14.44 43.82
CA GLN A 2 -1.62 -15.38 44.93
C GLN A 2 -0.44 -15.66 45.88
N ASP A 3 0.80 -15.27 45.54
CA ASP A 3 1.99 -15.65 46.32
C ASP A 3 2.41 -14.66 47.42
N ALA A 4 1.68 -13.56 47.62
CA ALA A 4 2.07 -12.52 48.57
C ALA A 4 2.04 -12.97 50.06
N GLY A 5 1.57 -14.20 50.35
CA GLY A 5 1.53 -14.80 51.67
C GLY A 5 2.44 -16.01 51.90
N ILE A 6 3.18 -16.49 50.90
CA ILE A 6 4.06 -17.66 51.04
C ILE A 6 5.38 -17.17 51.66
N GLY A 7 5.64 -17.62 52.89
CA GLY A 7 6.91 -17.34 53.54
C GLY A 7 8.01 -18.33 53.14
N PHE A 8 9.26 -17.96 53.35
CA PHE A 8 10.41 -18.74 52.92
C PHE A 8 11.03 -19.52 54.09
N ILE A 9 11.47 -20.75 53.80
CA ILE A 9 12.37 -21.51 54.65
C ILE A 9 13.77 -21.38 54.06
N LEU A 10 14.74 -20.96 54.87
CA LEU A 10 16.12 -20.83 54.43
C LEU A 10 16.95 -21.97 55.01
N VAL A 11 17.62 -22.72 54.15
CA VAL A 11 18.64 -23.70 54.55
C VAL A 11 20.01 -23.06 54.42
N ILE A 12 20.78 -23.04 55.51
CA ILE A 12 22.17 -22.59 55.53
C ILE A 12 23.05 -23.82 55.77
N ASP A 13 23.76 -24.26 54.73
CA ASP A 13 24.78 -25.29 54.88
C ASP A 13 26.14 -24.68 55.24
N ARG A 14 26.62 -24.98 56.45
CA ARG A 14 27.94 -24.56 56.96
C ARG A 14 28.69 -25.74 57.56
N ARG A 15 28.42 -26.98 57.12
CA ARG A 15 29.08 -28.19 57.64
C ARG A 15 30.60 -28.15 57.54
N GLN A 16 31.12 -27.49 56.50
CA GLN A 16 32.56 -27.35 56.22
C GLN A 16 33.16 -26.02 56.70
N ASP A 17 32.40 -25.20 57.43
CA ASP A 17 32.77 -23.83 57.78
C ASP A 17 33.06 -23.65 59.28
N LYS A 18 33.47 -22.44 59.68
CA LYS A 18 33.61 -22.05 61.09
C LYS A 18 32.31 -21.48 61.65
N TRP A 19 32.14 -21.54 62.99
CA TRP A 19 31.00 -20.94 63.68
C TRP A 19 30.83 -19.43 63.41
N THR A 20 31.95 -18.72 63.22
CA THR A 20 31.94 -17.30 62.84
C THR A 20 31.25 -17.06 61.49
N SER A 21 31.38 -17.98 60.53
CA SER A 21 30.69 -17.91 59.22
C SER A 21 29.19 -18.10 59.35
N VAL A 22 28.74 -18.97 60.26
CA VAL A 22 27.32 -19.16 60.59
C VAL A 22 26.73 -17.87 61.16
N LYS A 23 27.38 -17.31 62.19
CA LYS A 23 26.97 -16.03 62.80
C LYS A 23 26.88 -14.90 61.78
N ALA A 24 27.91 -14.75 60.93
CA ALA A 24 27.92 -13.73 59.89
C ALA A 24 26.81 -13.93 58.85
N SER A 25 26.47 -15.17 58.50
CA SER A 25 25.37 -15.47 57.58
C SER A 25 24.03 -15.07 58.18
N ILE A 26 23.77 -15.48 59.43
CA ILE A 26 22.52 -15.15 60.14
C ILE A 26 22.37 -13.63 60.30
N LEU A 27 23.43 -12.91 60.68
CA LEU A 27 23.40 -11.44 60.81
C LEU A 27 23.11 -10.73 59.47
N ARG A 28 23.62 -11.27 58.36
CA ARG A 28 23.28 -10.73 57.03
C ARG A 28 21.82 -11.00 56.69
N ILE A 29 21.33 -12.20 56.98
CA ILE A 29 19.92 -12.56 56.72
C ILE A 29 18.98 -11.69 57.55
N THR A 30 19.29 -11.46 58.84
CA THR A 30 18.48 -10.60 59.72
C THR A 30 18.45 -9.15 59.25
N ALA A 31 19.56 -8.65 58.71
CA ALA A 31 19.66 -7.28 58.19
C ALA A 31 19.01 -7.11 56.81
N SER A 32 18.98 -8.17 55.99
CA SER A 32 18.59 -8.08 54.58
C SER A 32 17.19 -8.60 54.25
N PHE A 33 16.55 -9.39 55.11
CA PHE A 33 15.22 -9.98 54.82
C PHE A 33 14.09 -9.30 55.61
N PRO A 34 13.17 -8.53 54.96
CA PRO A 34 12.27 -7.61 55.67
C PRO A 34 10.85 -8.11 55.98
N GLY A 35 10.53 -9.41 56.06
CA GLY A 35 9.23 -9.80 56.65
C GLY A 35 8.62 -11.17 56.37
N ASN A 36 9.10 -11.91 55.35
CA ASN A 36 8.44 -13.15 54.90
C ASN A 36 9.25 -14.42 55.20
N LEU A 37 10.24 -14.37 56.08
CA LEU A 37 11.03 -15.54 56.44
C LEU A 37 10.36 -16.28 57.60
N GLN A 38 10.05 -17.56 57.41
CA GLN A 38 9.31 -18.37 58.39
C GLN A 38 10.20 -19.24 59.26
N LEU A 39 11.33 -19.71 58.70
CA LEU A 39 12.22 -20.65 59.38
C LEU A 39 13.62 -20.58 58.78
N VAL A 40 14.65 -20.67 59.62
CA VAL A 40 16.02 -20.88 59.20
C VAL A 40 16.52 -22.21 59.74
N LEU A 41 16.91 -23.11 58.85
CA LEU A 41 17.53 -24.39 59.16
C LEU A 41 19.03 -24.29 58.92
N VAL A 42 19.85 -24.58 59.93
CA VAL A 42 21.31 -24.44 59.84
C VAL A 42 21.96 -25.80 60.03
N LEU A 43 22.59 -26.33 58.97
CA LEU A 43 23.46 -27.49 59.09
C LEU A 43 24.81 -27.02 59.66
N ARG A 44 25.09 -27.38 60.92
CA ARG A 44 26.21 -26.84 61.68
C ARG A 44 27.57 -27.47 61.30
N PRO A 45 28.69 -26.77 61.55
CA PRO A 45 30.03 -27.30 61.38
C PRO A 45 30.24 -28.65 62.10
N THR A 46 30.85 -29.62 61.42
CA THR A 46 31.22 -30.91 62.01
C THR A 46 32.55 -30.81 62.78
N GLY A 47 32.50 -30.74 64.12
CA GLY A 47 33.67 -30.79 64.99
C GLY A 47 33.34 -31.14 66.46
N LEU A 48 34.14 -32.01 67.08
CA LEU A 48 33.88 -32.62 68.41
C LEU A 48 33.74 -31.59 69.56
N PHE A 49 34.46 -30.47 69.52
CA PHE A 49 34.35 -29.39 70.53
C PHE A 49 33.28 -28.34 70.22
N HIS A 50 32.71 -28.35 69.01
CA HIS A 50 31.72 -27.34 68.59
C HIS A 50 30.29 -27.70 68.97
N ARG A 51 29.99 -28.97 69.26
CA ARG A 51 28.62 -29.44 69.56
C ARG A 51 28.07 -28.88 70.88
N ALA A 52 28.88 -28.92 71.94
CA ALA A 52 28.51 -28.37 73.26
C ALA A 52 28.57 -26.83 73.28
N LEU A 53 29.53 -26.23 72.57
CA LEU A 53 29.68 -24.78 72.50
C LEU A 53 28.63 -24.10 71.61
N SER A 54 28.10 -24.75 70.56
CA SER A 54 27.06 -24.18 69.70
C SER A 54 25.75 -23.99 70.44
N ASP A 55 25.35 -24.99 71.24
CA ASP A 55 24.05 -25.00 71.92
C ASP A 55 24.05 -24.03 73.12
N ILE A 56 25.24 -23.82 73.73
CA ILE A 56 25.48 -22.81 74.76
C ILE A 56 25.56 -21.41 74.11
N ALA A 57 26.41 -21.20 73.11
CA ALA A 57 26.61 -19.89 72.49
C ALA A 57 25.36 -19.36 71.76
N PHE A 58 24.46 -20.22 71.28
CA PHE A 58 23.19 -19.83 70.68
C PHE A 58 22.12 -19.51 71.73
N LYS A 59 22.05 -20.29 72.84
CA LYS A 59 21.17 -19.95 73.98
C LYS A 59 21.53 -18.61 74.62
N PHE A 60 22.83 -18.25 74.66
CA PHE A 60 23.29 -16.98 75.22
C PHE A 60 23.24 -15.78 74.25
N ASN A 61 23.18 -15.98 72.91
CA ASN A 61 23.13 -14.90 71.91
C ASN A 61 21.76 -14.74 71.23
N LYS A 62 20.69 -15.35 71.75
CA LYS A 62 19.34 -15.27 71.15
C LYS A 62 18.82 -13.82 71.09
N ASP A 63 19.22 -12.98 72.05
CA ASP A 63 18.91 -11.55 72.09
C ASP A 63 19.76 -10.70 71.12
N GLU A 64 20.93 -11.19 70.69
CA GLU A 64 21.88 -10.48 69.82
C GLU A 64 21.36 -10.39 68.37
N PHE A 65 20.62 -11.40 67.90
CA PHE A 65 20.16 -11.46 66.51
C PHE A 65 18.86 -10.71 66.23
N LYS A 66 18.14 -10.23 67.27
CA LYS A 66 16.85 -9.51 67.20
C LYS A 66 15.83 -10.09 66.19
N MET A 67 15.93 -11.39 65.89
CA MET A 67 15.19 -12.04 64.82
C MET A 67 13.93 -12.69 65.41
N LYS A 68 12.75 -12.35 64.88
CA LYS A 68 11.47 -12.99 65.28
C LYS A 68 11.27 -14.38 64.67
N VAL A 69 12.16 -14.79 63.75
CA VAL A 69 12.05 -16.02 62.97
C VAL A 69 12.77 -17.17 63.70
N PRO A 70 12.14 -18.36 63.84
CA PRO A 70 12.81 -19.54 64.39
C PRO A 70 14.07 -19.92 63.61
N ILE A 71 15.15 -20.22 64.34
CA ILE A 71 16.39 -20.79 63.80
C ILE A 71 16.60 -22.16 64.46
N ILE A 72 16.68 -23.21 63.65
CA ILE A 72 16.88 -24.60 64.10
C ILE A 72 18.27 -25.07 63.66
N MET A 73 19.05 -25.55 64.62
CA MET A 73 20.39 -26.07 64.41
C MET A 73 20.31 -27.57 64.18
N LEU A 74 20.66 -28.00 62.97
CA LEU A 74 20.58 -29.40 62.55
C LEU A 74 21.96 -30.06 62.69
N GLY A 75 21.95 -31.26 63.27
CA GLY A 75 23.14 -32.08 63.49
C GLY A 75 23.51 -32.99 62.33
N SER A 76 22.62 -33.18 61.36
CA SER A 76 22.84 -34.02 60.18
C SER A 76 21.88 -33.67 59.04
N VAL A 77 22.19 -34.15 57.84
CA VAL A 77 21.28 -34.07 56.68
C VAL A 77 20.00 -34.89 56.92
N SER A 78 20.08 -36.02 57.61
CA SER A 78 18.89 -36.82 57.95
C SER A 78 17.89 -36.05 58.81
N GLU A 79 18.38 -35.13 59.66
CA GLU A 79 17.53 -34.24 60.44
C GLU A 79 16.91 -33.13 59.58
N LEU A 80 17.61 -32.63 58.55
CA LEU A 80 17.02 -31.70 57.58
C LEU A 80 15.82 -32.32 56.86
N GLN A 81 15.92 -33.61 56.53
CA GLN A 81 14.88 -34.37 55.82
C GLN A 81 13.60 -34.59 56.65
N SER A 82 13.60 -34.35 57.96
CA SER A 82 12.36 -34.34 58.75
C SER A 82 11.57 -33.04 58.63
N TYR A 83 12.20 -31.98 58.10
CA TYR A 83 11.57 -30.66 57.91
C TYR A 83 11.24 -30.36 56.45
N ILE A 84 12.06 -30.84 55.51
CA ILE A 84 11.89 -30.58 54.08
C ILE A 84 11.85 -31.91 53.34
N ASP A 85 10.87 -32.05 52.44
CA ASP A 85 10.73 -33.22 51.58
C ASP A 85 11.97 -33.42 50.70
N LYS A 86 12.38 -34.67 50.50
CA LYS A 86 13.58 -35.00 49.68
C LYS A 86 13.49 -34.46 48.25
N THR A 87 12.29 -34.35 47.69
CA THR A 87 12.06 -33.82 46.34
C THR A 87 12.35 -32.32 46.22
N GLN A 88 12.47 -31.60 47.34
CA GLN A 88 12.77 -30.17 47.39
C GLN A 88 14.21 -29.86 47.81
N LEU A 89 15.02 -30.89 48.10
CA LEU A 89 16.41 -30.76 48.47
C LEU A 89 17.31 -31.20 47.31
N THR A 90 18.43 -30.51 47.11
CA THR A 90 19.47 -30.87 46.14
C THR A 90 20.26 -32.10 46.62
N GLU A 91 20.98 -32.76 45.72
CA GLU A 91 21.71 -34.01 46.04
C GLU A 91 22.77 -33.83 47.15
N ASP A 92 23.43 -32.66 47.22
CA ASP A 92 24.40 -32.30 48.26
C ASP A 92 23.76 -32.17 49.66
N LEU A 93 22.44 -31.95 49.70
CA LEU A 93 21.60 -31.96 50.89
C LEU A 93 20.79 -33.27 51.02
N GLY A 94 21.19 -34.32 50.30
CA GLY A 94 20.58 -35.65 50.37
C GLY A 94 19.17 -35.75 49.81
N GLY A 95 18.76 -34.82 48.96
CA GLY A 95 17.49 -34.87 48.24
C GLY A 95 17.60 -35.41 46.82
N THR A 96 16.55 -35.19 46.04
CA THR A 96 16.40 -35.66 44.65
C THR A 96 16.06 -34.52 43.67
N LEU A 97 16.16 -33.26 44.10
CA LEU A 97 15.94 -32.10 43.23
C LEU A 97 17.12 -31.95 42.26
N ASP A 98 16.86 -32.13 40.97
CA ASP A 98 17.83 -31.85 39.90
C ASP A 98 18.06 -30.34 39.77
N TYR A 99 19.14 -29.86 40.39
CA TYR A 99 19.56 -28.46 40.36
C TYR A 99 21.03 -28.32 39.93
N CYS A 100 21.26 -27.42 38.98
CA CYS A 100 22.59 -26.99 38.59
C CYS A 100 22.59 -25.47 38.52
N HIS A 101 23.38 -24.83 39.40
CA HIS A 101 23.40 -23.36 39.51
C HIS A 101 23.76 -22.67 38.20
N ASN A 102 24.75 -23.19 37.47
CA ASN A 102 25.17 -22.64 36.18
C ASN A 102 24.08 -22.77 35.11
N ARG A 103 23.36 -23.91 35.09
CA ARG A 103 22.23 -24.13 34.17
C ARG A 103 21.07 -23.19 34.50
N TRP A 104 20.73 -23.06 35.78
CA TRP A 104 19.69 -22.15 36.26
C TRP A 104 20.02 -20.70 35.90
N LEU A 105 21.24 -20.25 36.20
CA LEU A 105 21.69 -18.89 35.89
C LEU A 105 21.67 -18.62 34.39
N SER A 106 22.23 -19.53 33.58
CA SER A 106 22.26 -19.40 32.12
C SER A 106 20.85 -19.30 31.51
N ARG A 107 19.92 -20.17 31.95
CA ARG A 107 18.52 -20.11 31.50
C ARG A 107 17.87 -18.80 31.89
N ARG A 108 18.04 -18.37 33.13
CA ARG A 108 17.43 -17.14 33.63
C ARG A 108 17.94 -15.91 32.89
N THR A 109 19.26 -15.82 32.65
CA THR A 109 19.85 -14.76 31.83
C THR A 109 19.32 -14.78 30.40
N ALA A 110 19.14 -15.96 29.79
CA ALA A 110 18.57 -16.08 28.45
C ALA A 110 17.11 -15.61 28.39
N ILE A 111 16.27 -16.02 29.36
CA ILE A 111 14.86 -15.61 29.44
C ILE A 111 14.74 -14.10 29.69
N GLU A 112 15.54 -13.54 30.60
CA GLU A 112 15.56 -12.10 30.88
C GLU A 112 16.03 -11.30 29.66
N GLY A 113 17.05 -11.79 28.95
CA GLY A 113 17.51 -11.20 27.69
C GLY A 113 16.45 -11.26 26.59
N PHE A 114 15.73 -12.37 26.47
CA PHE A 114 14.62 -12.50 25.52
C PHE A 114 13.46 -11.57 25.87
N ALA A 115 13.08 -11.47 27.15
CA ALA A 115 12.05 -10.53 27.61
C ALA A 115 12.42 -9.08 27.28
N GLN A 116 13.70 -8.71 27.44
CA GLN A 116 14.19 -7.39 27.04
C GLN A 116 14.08 -7.18 25.53
N LYS A 117 14.44 -8.18 24.71
CA LYS A 117 14.31 -8.12 23.24
C LYS A 117 12.85 -7.94 22.82
N VAL A 118 11.92 -8.74 23.35
CA VAL A 118 10.47 -8.60 23.06
C VAL A 118 9.98 -7.18 23.38
N LYS A 119 10.38 -6.64 24.54
CA LYS A 119 10.04 -5.26 24.91
C LYS A 119 10.62 -4.23 23.91
N GLN A 120 11.87 -4.38 23.52
CA GLN A 120 12.51 -3.48 22.55
C GLN A 120 11.84 -3.55 21.18
N THR A 121 11.54 -4.75 20.68
CA THR A 121 10.82 -4.95 19.42
C THR A 121 9.46 -4.27 19.44
N ALA A 122 8.69 -4.44 20.52
CA ALA A 122 7.40 -3.76 20.66
C ALA A 122 7.54 -2.22 20.66
N GLN A 123 8.58 -1.67 21.31
CA GLN A 123 8.84 -0.23 21.31
C GLN A 123 9.23 0.30 19.93
N ILE A 124 10.05 -0.44 19.18
CA ILE A 124 10.45 -0.07 17.81
C ILE A 124 9.24 -0.08 16.88
N LEU A 125 8.42 -1.14 16.92
CA LEU A 125 7.20 -1.24 16.13
C LEU A 125 6.20 -0.14 16.48
N GLN A 126 6.04 0.18 17.76
CA GLN A 126 5.18 1.27 18.19
C GLN A 126 5.68 2.62 17.65
N SER A 127 6.98 2.92 17.80
CA SER A 127 7.56 4.16 17.30
C SER A 127 7.39 4.29 15.78
N PHE A 128 7.55 3.20 15.05
CA PHE A 128 7.36 3.20 13.61
C PHE A 128 5.88 3.33 13.24
N GLY A 129 4.97 2.63 13.94
CA GLY A 129 3.53 2.82 13.77
C GLY A 129 3.08 4.27 13.98
N THR A 130 3.66 4.97 14.96
CA THR A 130 3.45 6.42 15.15
C THR A 130 3.99 7.23 13.98
N GLU A 131 5.23 6.97 13.54
CA GLU A 131 5.81 7.62 12.35
C GLU A 131 4.88 7.48 11.14
N LEU A 132 4.40 6.26 10.86
CA LEU A 132 3.49 5.96 9.77
C LEU A 132 2.15 6.71 9.91
N ALA A 133 1.57 6.75 11.12
CA ALA A 133 0.29 7.41 11.38
C ALA A 133 0.35 8.94 11.26
N GLU A 134 1.49 9.53 11.63
CA GLU A 134 1.74 10.98 11.57
C GLU A 134 2.28 11.44 10.21
N THR A 135 2.61 10.50 9.32
CA THR A 135 3.14 10.80 7.98
C THR A 135 2.08 11.51 7.13
N GLU A 136 2.38 12.73 6.72
CA GLU A 136 1.60 13.44 5.70
C GLU A 136 1.84 12.85 4.31
N LEU A 137 0.78 12.75 3.51
CA LEU A 137 0.88 12.24 2.14
C LEU A 137 1.60 13.27 1.25
N PRO A 138 2.68 12.88 0.55
CA PRO A 138 3.38 13.79 -0.36
C PRO A 138 2.49 14.23 -1.54
N ASN A 139 2.85 15.35 -2.15
CA ASN A 139 2.07 15.96 -3.22
C ASN A 139 2.58 15.65 -4.64
N ASP A 140 3.70 14.92 -4.77
CA ASP A 140 4.32 14.55 -6.05
C ASP A 140 4.68 13.05 -6.14
N VAL A 141 4.84 12.54 -7.37
CA VAL A 141 5.10 11.12 -7.65
C VAL A 141 6.41 10.65 -7.04
N GLN A 142 7.49 11.44 -7.17
CA GLN A 142 8.83 11.04 -6.77
C GLN A 142 8.92 10.90 -5.23
N SER A 143 8.43 11.91 -4.51
CA SER A 143 8.39 11.89 -3.04
C SER A 143 7.49 10.78 -2.51
N THR A 144 6.33 10.55 -3.13
CA THR A 144 5.41 9.46 -2.72
C THR A 144 6.03 8.09 -2.95
N SER A 145 6.67 7.88 -4.11
CA SER A 145 7.35 6.61 -4.42
C SER A 145 8.54 6.36 -3.50
N SER A 146 9.35 7.39 -3.22
CA SER A 146 10.50 7.30 -2.32
C SER A 146 10.06 6.97 -0.88
N LEU A 147 9.00 7.61 -0.41
CA LEU A 147 8.42 7.38 0.90
C LEU A 147 7.90 5.94 1.04
N LEU A 148 7.16 5.44 0.05
CA LEU A 148 6.66 4.06 0.01
C LEU A 148 7.81 3.05 0.07
N ALA A 149 8.86 3.26 -0.72
CA ALA A 149 10.05 2.40 -0.71
C ALA A 149 10.74 2.43 0.66
N THR A 150 10.96 3.61 1.23
CA THR A 150 11.60 3.80 2.54
C THR A 150 10.81 3.10 3.65
N HIS A 151 9.49 3.26 3.67
CA HIS A 151 8.63 2.62 4.66
C HIS A 151 8.61 1.10 4.51
N THR A 152 8.60 0.60 3.26
CA THR A 152 8.62 -0.84 2.97
C THR A 152 9.94 -1.47 3.43
N GLU A 153 11.08 -0.83 3.16
CA GLU A 153 12.39 -1.28 3.62
C GLU A 153 12.48 -1.33 5.15
N LYS A 154 12.02 -0.28 5.84
CA LYS A 154 11.95 -0.25 7.31
C LYS A 154 11.08 -1.38 7.85
N LYS A 155 9.90 -1.60 7.26
CA LYS A 155 8.99 -2.69 7.64
C LYS A 155 9.65 -4.06 7.45
N ASP A 156 10.33 -4.29 6.33
CA ASP A 156 10.95 -5.59 6.04
C ASP A 156 12.11 -5.88 6.99
N LYS A 157 12.91 -4.86 7.33
CA LYS A 157 13.92 -4.97 8.38
C LYS A 157 13.32 -5.33 9.74
N MET A 158 12.20 -4.72 10.12
CA MET A 158 11.53 -5.05 11.38
C MET A 158 10.96 -6.47 11.39
N LYS A 159 10.43 -6.96 10.27
CA LYS A 159 9.98 -8.36 10.14
C LYS A 159 11.12 -9.34 10.32
N GLU A 160 12.29 -9.03 9.78
CA GLU A 160 13.50 -9.82 10.02
C GLU A 160 13.91 -9.82 11.50
N ASP A 161 13.90 -8.66 12.15
CA ASP A 161 14.21 -8.54 13.59
C ASP A 161 13.23 -9.34 14.46
N ILE A 162 11.94 -9.35 14.11
CA ILE A 162 10.91 -10.17 14.78
C ILE A 162 11.20 -11.65 14.57
N ARG A 163 11.49 -12.09 13.33
CA ARG A 163 11.83 -13.49 13.04
C ARG A 163 13.00 -13.98 13.89
N LEU A 164 14.07 -13.20 13.96
CA LEU A 164 15.24 -13.50 14.80
C LEU A 164 14.92 -13.49 16.30
N ALA A 165 13.89 -12.76 16.74
CA ALA A 165 13.42 -12.82 18.12
C ALA A 165 12.60 -14.09 18.38
N VAL A 166 11.74 -14.50 17.45
CA VAL A 166 10.99 -15.77 17.52
C VAL A 166 11.95 -16.96 17.59
N GLU A 167 12.93 -17.03 16.67
CA GLU A 167 13.94 -18.10 16.66
C GLU A 167 14.68 -18.20 18.01
N GLN A 168 15.06 -17.07 18.60
CA GLN A 168 15.67 -17.04 19.92
C GLN A 168 14.74 -17.56 21.02
N GLY A 169 13.45 -17.20 20.98
CA GLY A 169 12.46 -17.69 21.93
C GLY A 169 12.22 -19.20 21.81
N ASP A 170 12.14 -19.71 20.58
CA ASP A 170 12.00 -21.13 20.28
C ASP A 170 13.23 -21.94 20.72
N ASP A 171 14.44 -21.41 20.53
CA ASP A 171 15.68 -22.02 21.02
C ASP A 171 15.69 -22.14 22.56
N ILE A 172 15.26 -21.08 23.26
CA ILE A 172 15.15 -21.09 24.72
C ILE A 172 14.10 -22.13 25.15
N LEU A 173 12.93 -22.13 24.52
CA LEU A 173 11.84 -23.07 24.82
C LEU A 173 12.26 -24.53 24.58
N GLY A 174 12.93 -24.78 23.46
CA GLY A 174 13.54 -26.06 23.13
C GLY A 174 14.57 -26.50 24.17
N SER A 175 15.41 -25.57 24.66
CA SER A 175 16.37 -25.87 25.72
C SER A 175 15.71 -26.25 27.06
N ILE A 176 14.53 -25.68 27.36
CA ILE A 176 13.77 -25.96 28.59
C ILE A 176 13.10 -27.33 28.51
N THR A 177 12.50 -27.64 27.36
CA THR A 177 11.71 -28.86 27.11
C THR A 177 12.55 -30.07 26.70
N LYS A 178 13.81 -29.86 26.29
CA LYS A 178 14.75 -30.92 25.90
C LYS A 178 14.78 -32.16 26.83
N PRO A 179 14.83 -32.03 28.17
CA PRO A 179 14.84 -33.19 29.07
C PRO A 179 13.59 -34.07 28.95
N VAL A 180 12.43 -33.45 28.68
CA VAL A 180 11.15 -34.14 28.50
C VAL A 180 11.11 -34.85 27.14
N THR A 181 11.68 -34.22 26.10
CA THR A 181 11.76 -34.84 24.76
C THR A 181 12.74 -36.02 24.72
N GLU A 182 13.83 -35.97 25.50
CA GLU A 182 14.82 -37.05 25.57
C GLU A 182 14.37 -38.18 26.51
N ASN A 183 13.61 -37.86 27.56
CA ASN A 183 13.04 -38.83 28.48
C ASN A 183 11.58 -38.45 28.84
N PRO A 184 10.58 -39.16 28.27
CA PRO A 184 9.16 -38.90 28.55
C PRO A 184 8.75 -39.06 30.03
N GLU A 185 9.53 -39.79 30.84
CA GLU A 185 9.29 -39.92 32.27
C GLU A 185 9.84 -38.74 33.09
N TYR A 186 10.65 -37.86 32.48
CA TYR A 186 11.19 -36.68 33.15
C TYR A 186 10.07 -35.68 33.43
N LYS A 187 9.88 -35.35 34.71
CA LYS A 187 8.93 -34.32 35.13
C LYS A 187 9.67 -33.01 35.38
N LEU A 188 9.24 -31.97 34.68
CA LEU A 188 9.71 -30.62 34.95
C LEU A 188 9.38 -30.21 36.38
N ASN A 189 10.32 -29.55 37.05
CA ASN A 189 10.06 -28.92 38.34
C ASN A 189 9.29 -27.60 38.15
N GLN A 190 8.81 -27.02 39.26
CA GLN A 190 8.00 -25.80 39.21
C GLN A 190 8.73 -24.62 38.53
N ASP A 191 10.01 -24.40 38.83
CA ASP A 191 10.80 -23.32 38.20
C ASP A 191 10.92 -23.50 36.68
N GLN A 192 11.09 -24.74 36.20
CA GLN A 192 11.13 -25.05 34.78
C GLN A 192 9.78 -24.82 34.10
N LEU A 193 8.66 -25.20 34.75
CA LEU A 193 7.31 -24.95 34.26
C LEU A 193 7.00 -23.44 34.19
N ASP A 194 7.40 -22.68 35.21
CA ASP A 194 7.23 -21.23 35.25
C ASP A 194 8.07 -20.54 34.16
N ASN A 195 9.30 -21.01 33.95
CA ASN A 195 10.17 -20.55 32.87
C ASN A 195 9.59 -20.85 31.49
N GLN A 196 9.08 -22.08 31.28
CA GLN A 196 8.41 -22.48 30.05
C GLN A 196 7.22 -21.56 29.77
N THR A 197 6.32 -21.42 30.74
CA THR A 197 5.13 -20.55 30.66
C THR A 197 5.51 -19.10 30.36
N THR A 198 6.61 -18.61 30.96
CA THR A 198 7.11 -17.26 30.72
C THR A 198 7.58 -17.07 29.28
N VAL A 199 8.33 -18.02 28.73
CA VAL A 199 8.82 -17.95 27.34
C VAL A 199 7.67 -18.07 26.34
N GLU A 200 6.75 -19.02 26.55
CA GLU A 200 5.54 -19.17 25.74
C GLU A 200 4.69 -17.88 25.73
N ARG A 201 4.53 -17.24 26.90
CA ARG A 201 3.83 -15.96 27.00
C ARG A 201 4.56 -14.85 26.24
N LEU A 202 5.89 -14.79 26.31
CA LEU A 202 6.69 -13.78 25.59
C LEU A 202 6.62 -13.97 24.07
N LEU A 203 6.66 -15.22 23.59
CA LEU A 203 6.43 -15.56 22.18
C LEU A 203 5.03 -15.15 21.71
N ALA A 204 4.01 -15.44 22.51
CA ALA A 204 2.64 -15.03 22.21
C ALA A 204 2.51 -13.49 22.12
N GLN A 205 3.15 -12.75 23.04
CA GLN A 205 3.18 -11.28 23.00
C GLN A 205 3.87 -10.74 21.75
N LEU A 206 4.97 -11.36 21.33
CA LEU A 206 5.69 -10.97 20.12
C LEU A 206 4.82 -11.20 18.87
N HIS A 207 4.15 -12.35 18.78
CA HIS A 207 3.24 -12.66 17.68
C HIS A 207 2.02 -11.72 17.63
N GLU A 208 1.42 -11.40 18.78
CA GLU A 208 0.31 -10.43 18.85
C GLU A 208 0.76 -9.04 18.40
N THR A 209 1.96 -8.61 18.82
CA THR A 209 2.54 -7.32 18.41
C THR A 209 2.80 -7.28 16.91
N GLU A 210 3.35 -8.35 16.34
CA GLU A 210 3.57 -8.48 14.90
C GLU A 210 2.25 -8.44 14.12
N SER A 211 1.24 -9.20 14.57
CA SER A 211 -0.06 -9.27 13.89
C SER A 211 -0.76 -7.91 13.88
N ALA A 212 -0.75 -7.20 15.01
CA ALA A 212 -1.32 -5.86 15.11
C ALA A 212 -0.60 -4.87 14.18
N PHE A 213 0.73 -4.98 14.07
CA PHE A 213 1.51 -4.16 13.14
C PHE A 213 1.20 -4.49 11.68
N ASP A 214 1.10 -5.76 11.31
CA ASP A 214 0.78 -6.19 9.94
C ASP A 214 -0.60 -5.68 9.49
N GLU A 215 -1.61 -5.74 10.36
CA GLU A 215 -2.95 -5.20 10.07
C GLU A 215 -2.93 -3.69 9.84
N PHE A 216 -2.14 -2.96 10.62
CA PHE A 216 -1.95 -1.53 10.44
C PHE A 216 -1.19 -1.22 9.14
N TRP A 217 -0.11 -1.97 8.88
CA TRP A 217 0.74 -1.81 7.70
C TRP A 217 -0.04 -1.96 6.40
N ILE A 218 -0.90 -2.99 6.28
CA ILE A 218 -1.71 -3.22 5.07
C ILE A 218 -2.55 -1.98 4.74
N LYS A 219 -3.18 -1.37 5.74
CA LYS A 219 -4.01 -0.17 5.56
C LYS A 219 -3.16 1.05 5.19
N HIS A 220 -2.01 1.22 5.83
CA HIS A 220 -1.06 2.30 5.54
C HIS A 220 -0.51 2.20 4.11
N GLN A 221 -0.02 1.02 3.74
CA GLN A 221 0.52 0.73 2.42
C GLN A 221 -0.54 0.98 1.34
N GLN A 222 -1.75 0.46 1.51
CA GLN A 222 -2.85 0.67 0.57
C GLN A 222 -3.14 2.16 0.37
N LYS A 223 -3.18 2.96 1.45
CA LYS A 223 -3.41 4.40 1.37
C LYS A 223 -2.30 5.13 0.61
N LEU A 224 -1.04 4.73 0.84
CA LEU A 224 0.12 5.35 0.19
C LEU A 224 0.23 4.96 -1.29
N GLU A 225 -0.12 3.71 -1.64
CA GLU A 225 -0.23 3.25 -3.03
C GLU A 225 -1.35 3.98 -3.77
N GLN A 226 -2.52 4.14 -3.15
CA GLN A 226 -3.60 4.97 -3.69
C GLN A 226 -3.16 6.43 -3.91
N CYS A 227 -2.39 6.98 -2.97
CA CYS A 227 -1.81 8.31 -3.13
C CYS A 227 -0.89 8.37 -4.35
N LEU A 228 0.00 7.39 -4.52
CA LEU A 228 0.92 7.30 -5.66
C LEU A 228 0.17 7.20 -7.00
N HIS A 229 -0.87 6.36 -7.07
CA HIS A 229 -1.73 6.27 -8.25
C HIS A 229 -2.40 7.60 -8.57
N LEU A 230 -2.95 8.29 -7.57
CA LEU A 230 -3.52 9.62 -7.74
C LEU A 230 -2.49 10.64 -8.23
N ARG A 231 -1.25 10.63 -7.70
CA ARG A 231 -0.19 11.56 -8.14
C ARG A 231 0.17 11.32 -9.61
N ASN A 232 0.29 10.05 -10.03
CA ASN A 232 0.54 9.69 -11.43
C ASN A 232 -0.61 10.13 -12.34
N PHE A 233 -1.85 9.88 -11.92
CA PHE A 233 -3.03 10.34 -12.64
C PHE A 233 -3.05 11.86 -12.80
N GLU A 234 -2.80 12.63 -11.74
CA GLU A 234 -2.80 14.11 -11.81
C GLU A 234 -1.66 14.65 -12.69
N GLN A 235 -0.53 13.96 -12.78
CA GLN A 235 0.53 14.30 -13.72
C GLN A 235 0.09 14.01 -15.16
N ASN A 236 -0.37 12.79 -15.44
CA ASN A 236 -0.85 12.38 -16.76
C ASN A 236 -2.00 13.27 -17.24
N PHE A 237 -2.92 13.63 -16.34
CA PHE A 237 -4.02 14.55 -16.63
C PHE A 237 -3.52 15.89 -17.14
N ARG A 238 -2.52 16.50 -16.49
CA ARG A 238 -1.97 17.79 -16.93
C ARG A 238 -1.32 17.68 -18.31
N GLU A 239 -0.55 16.62 -18.55
CA GLU A 239 0.15 16.40 -19.82
C GLU A 239 -0.84 16.14 -20.97
N VAL A 240 -1.81 15.26 -20.75
CA VAL A 240 -2.84 14.92 -21.74
C VAL A 240 -3.77 16.09 -21.99
N LYS A 241 -4.20 16.82 -20.95
CA LYS A 241 -5.04 18.00 -21.11
C LYS A 241 -4.34 19.05 -21.96
N ALA A 242 -3.07 19.37 -21.68
CA ALA A 242 -2.31 20.33 -22.49
C ALA A 242 -2.22 19.89 -23.97
N ALA A 243 -2.05 18.58 -24.23
CA ALA A 243 -2.04 18.05 -25.58
C ALA A 243 -3.42 18.14 -26.26
N LEU A 244 -4.52 17.89 -25.53
CA LEU A 244 -5.89 18.06 -26.03
C LEU A 244 -6.22 19.52 -26.32
N ASP A 245 -5.77 20.45 -25.47
CA ASP A 245 -5.95 21.89 -25.69
C ASP A 245 -5.31 22.30 -27.03
N ILE A 246 -4.09 21.81 -27.34
CA ILE A 246 -3.42 22.04 -28.64
C ILE A 246 -4.21 21.43 -29.80
N VAL A 247 -4.76 20.22 -29.63
CA VAL A 247 -5.60 19.57 -30.65
C VAL A 247 -6.86 20.41 -30.90
N SER A 248 -7.52 20.85 -29.83
CA SER A 248 -8.72 21.68 -29.90
C SER A 248 -8.45 23.03 -30.59
N GLU A 249 -7.38 23.73 -30.22
CA GLU A 249 -6.98 25.00 -30.85
C GLU A 249 -6.69 24.83 -32.35
N ARG A 250 -5.95 23.78 -32.73
CA ARG A 250 -5.67 23.48 -34.14
C ARG A 250 -6.92 23.11 -34.91
N LEU A 251 -7.83 22.37 -34.29
CA LEU A 251 -9.11 22.02 -34.89
C LEU A 251 -9.94 23.28 -35.15
N LEU A 252 -10.02 24.19 -34.19
CA LEU A 252 -10.74 25.46 -34.33
C LEU A 252 -10.16 26.32 -35.48
N ALA A 253 -8.86 26.24 -35.74
CA ALA A 253 -8.21 26.96 -36.85
C ALA A 253 -8.66 26.51 -38.26
N PHE A 254 -9.33 25.36 -38.41
CA PHE A 254 -9.98 24.96 -39.68
C PHE A 254 -11.27 25.78 -39.92
N THR A 255 -11.13 27.04 -40.32
CA THR A 255 -12.27 27.92 -40.61
C THR A 255 -12.64 27.99 -42.09
N ASP A 256 -11.74 27.60 -42.98
CA ASP A 256 -11.96 27.64 -44.42
C ASP A 256 -12.91 26.52 -44.87
N VAL A 257 -13.85 26.87 -45.75
CA VAL A 257 -14.83 25.97 -46.36
C VAL A 257 -14.53 25.69 -47.83
N GLY A 258 -13.47 26.27 -48.39
CA GLY A 258 -13.02 26.09 -49.77
C GLY A 258 -13.84 26.85 -50.81
N ASN A 259 -13.21 27.14 -51.95
CA ASN A 259 -13.79 27.95 -53.04
C ASN A 259 -13.83 27.23 -54.41
N SER A 260 -13.46 25.95 -54.44
CA SER A 260 -13.60 25.05 -55.60
C SER A 260 -13.60 23.59 -55.12
N CYS A 261 -14.05 22.64 -55.96
CA CYS A 261 -14.01 21.21 -55.61
C CYS A 261 -12.62 20.76 -55.16
N SER A 262 -11.58 21.10 -55.95
CA SER A 262 -10.20 20.72 -55.65
C SER A 262 -9.68 21.32 -54.33
N HIS A 263 -10.12 22.54 -53.99
CA HIS A 263 -9.72 23.18 -52.74
C HIS A 263 -10.40 22.50 -51.53
N VAL A 264 -11.70 22.22 -51.62
CA VAL A 264 -12.43 21.51 -50.55
C VAL A 264 -11.87 20.10 -50.33
N GLU A 265 -11.56 19.36 -51.41
CA GLU A 265 -10.93 18.04 -51.32
C GLU A 265 -9.56 18.10 -50.61
N HIS A 266 -8.78 19.15 -50.87
CA HIS A 266 -7.51 19.36 -50.17
C HIS A 266 -7.73 19.61 -48.68
N ILE A 267 -8.69 20.47 -48.31
CA ILE A 267 -9.00 20.76 -46.89
C ILE A 267 -9.51 19.49 -46.18
N LEU A 268 -10.37 18.70 -46.83
CA LEU A 268 -10.86 17.42 -46.30
C LEU A 268 -9.70 16.43 -46.06
N LYS A 269 -8.74 16.37 -46.98
CA LYS A 269 -7.54 15.55 -46.84
C LYS A 269 -6.67 16.03 -45.67
N ASP A 270 -6.50 17.34 -45.51
CA ASP A 270 -5.75 17.90 -44.38
C ASP A 270 -6.44 17.63 -43.05
N LEU A 271 -7.78 17.74 -43.00
CA LEU A 271 -8.58 17.40 -41.82
C LEU A 271 -8.44 15.91 -41.46
N ALA A 272 -8.51 15.01 -42.44
CA ALA A 272 -8.31 13.57 -42.22
C ALA A 272 -6.90 13.24 -41.73
N ASN A 273 -5.87 13.86 -42.31
CA ASN A 273 -4.49 13.71 -41.85
C ASN A 273 -4.29 14.27 -40.43
N PHE A 274 -4.98 15.35 -40.09
CA PHE A 274 -4.96 15.92 -38.74
C PHE A 274 -5.65 14.99 -37.73
N GLU A 275 -6.81 14.43 -38.09
CA GLU A 275 -7.52 13.44 -37.28
C GLU A 275 -6.65 12.23 -36.98
N GLU A 276 -6.01 11.63 -37.99
CA GLU A 276 -5.09 10.51 -37.83
C GLU A 276 -3.95 10.83 -36.85
N LYS A 277 -3.36 12.03 -36.94
CA LYS A 277 -2.29 12.47 -36.03
C LYS A 277 -2.79 12.74 -34.61
N SER A 278 -4.02 13.23 -34.46
CA SER A 278 -4.62 13.55 -33.17
C SER A 278 -5.23 12.35 -32.45
N CYS A 279 -5.51 11.27 -33.19
CA CYS A 279 -6.10 10.02 -32.70
C CYS A 279 -5.38 9.47 -31.46
N GLU A 280 -4.04 9.43 -31.49
CA GLU A 280 -3.26 8.90 -30.36
C GLU A 280 -3.48 9.72 -29.08
N THR A 281 -3.53 11.04 -29.19
CA THR A 281 -3.77 11.94 -28.05
C THR A 281 -5.17 11.76 -27.48
N VAL A 282 -6.19 11.68 -28.34
CA VAL A 282 -7.58 11.44 -27.93
C VAL A 282 -7.74 10.04 -27.32
N ALA A 283 -7.07 9.02 -27.87
CA ALA A 283 -7.07 7.68 -27.32
C ALA A 283 -6.44 7.64 -25.92
N LYS A 284 -5.29 8.30 -25.72
CA LYS A 284 -4.66 8.45 -24.39
C LYS A 284 -5.60 9.13 -23.39
N ALA A 285 -6.33 10.16 -23.82
CA ALA A 285 -7.30 10.83 -22.97
C ALA A 285 -8.48 9.93 -22.58
N ARG A 286 -9.02 9.14 -23.51
CA ARG A 286 -10.09 8.16 -23.21
C ARG A 286 -9.61 7.05 -22.28
N MET A 287 -8.37 6.57 -22.43
CA MET A 287 -7.76 5.62 -21.50
C MET A 287 -7.64 6.20 -20.10
N LEU A 288 -7.15 7.44 -19.98
CA LEU A 288 -7.01 8.13 -18.71
C LEU A 288 -8.38 8.43 -18.05
N ALA A 289 -9.40 8.74 -18.85
CA ALA A 289 -10.77 8.88 -18.36
C ALA A 289 -11.32 7.55 -17.83
N SER A 290 -11.03 6.42 -18.50
CA SER A 290 -11.41 5.09 -18.01
C SER A 290 -10.69 4.69 -16.72
N GLU A 291 -9.41 5.08 -16.56
CA GLU A 291 -8.68 4.89 -15.30
C GLU A 291 -9.34 5.69 -14.16
N CYS A 292 -9.76 6.92 -14.47
CA CYS A 292 -10.46 7.79 -13.54
C CYS A 292 -11.82 7.20 -13.11
N ASP A 293 -12.58 6.64 -14.05
CA ASP A 293 -13.84 5.95 -13.77
C ASP A 293 -13.63 4.73 -12.85
N ALA A 294 -12.50 4.01 -13.01
CA ALA A 294 -12.13 2.91 -12.12
C ALA A 294 -11.86 3.40 -10.68
N PHE A 295 -11.20 4.56 -10.50
CA PHE A 295 -11.02 5.14 -9.15
C PHE A 295 -12.35 5.50 -8.49
N ILE A 296 -13.31 6.01 -9.27
CA ILE A 296 -14.65 6.34 -8.76
C ILE A 296 -15.37 5.06 -8.34
N GLN A 297 -15.33 4.01 -9.16
CA GLN A 297 -15.94 2.71 -8.84
C GLN A 297 -15.30 2.04 -7.62
N SER A 298 -14.00 2.22 -7.41
CA SER A 298 -13.30 1.68 -6.24
C SER A 298 -13.49 2.52 -4.95
N ASN A 299 -14.31 3.58 -4.99
CA ASN A 299 -14.51 4.52 -3.88
C ASN A 299 -13.19 5.09 -3.32
N HIS A 300 -12.31 5.56 -4.23
CA HIS A 300 -11.00 6.12 -3.88
C HIS A 300 -11.15 7.27 -2.87
N TYR A 301 -10.23 7.42 -1.91
CA TYR A 301 -10.35 8.43 -0.83
C TYR A 301 -10.42 9.91 -1.29
N ALA A 302 -10.19 10.20 -2.57
CA ALA A 302 -10.02 11.54 -3.14
C ALA A 302 -11.05 11.83 -4.26
N LEU A 303 -12.26 11.26 -4.17
CA LEU A 303 -13.30 11.41 -5.20
C LEU A 303 -13.57 12.86 -5.59
N ASP A 304 -13.55 13.79 -4.64
CA ASP A 304 -13.79 15.22 -4.90
C ASP A 304 -12.76 15.86 -5.84
N SER A 305 -11.51 15.37 -5.82
CA SER A 305 -10.44 15.82 -6.72
C SER A 305 -10.48 15.13 -8.08
N ILE A 306 -10.88 13.85 -8.09
CA ILE A 306 -10.85 12.94 -9.24
C ILE A 306 -12.04 13.20 -10.17
N THR A 307 -13.25 13.28 -9.62
CA THR A 307 -14.51 13.44 -10.35
C THR A 307 -14.52 14.61 -11.35
N PRO A 308 -14.16 15.85 -10.97
CA PRO A 308 -14.17 16.96 -11.92
C PRO A 308 -13.17 16.76 -13.07
N LYS A 309 -12.00 16.16 -12.79
CA LYS A 309 -10.99 15.84 -13.82
C LYS A 309 -11.48 14.76 -14.77
N CYS A 310 -12.22 13.77 -14.27
CA CYS A 310 -12.87 12.74 -15.10
C CYS A 310 -13.81 13.38 -16.12
N SER A 311 -14.76 14.17 -15.60
CA SER A 311 -15.77 14.84 -16.41
C SER A 311 -15.13 15.77 -17.43
N GLU A 312 -14.07 16.47 -17.06
CA GLU A 312 -13.32 17.33 -17.98
C GLU A 312 -12.69 16.56 -19.14
N LEU A 313 -12.03 15.42 -18.88
CA LEU A 313 -11.45 14.59 -19.95
C LEU A 313 -12.52 14.06 -20.90
N HIS A 314 -13.64 13.54 -20.36
CA HIS A 314 -14.76 13.05 -21.18
C HIS A 314 -15.32 14.17 -22.06
N ASN A 315 -15.60 15.33 -21.46
CA ASN A 315 -16.14 16.49 -22.18
C ASN A 315 -15.19 16.98 -23.29
N LEU A 316 -13.87 17.05 -23.03
CA LEU A 316 -12.89 17.46 -24.04
C LEU A 316 -12.81 16.46 -25.20
N CYS A 317 -12.82 15.15 -24.91
CA CYS A 317 -12.80 14.11 -25.94
C CYS A 317 -14.05 14.18 -26.83
N ASP A 318 -15.22 14.35 -26.23
CA ASP A 318 -16.48 14.39 -26.94
C ASP A 318 -16.67 15.71 -27.71
N ALA A 319 -16.18 16.83 -27.16
CA ALA A 319 -16.14 18.11 -27.86
C ALA A 319 -15.27 18.05 -29.13
N ILE A 320 -14.06 17.47 -29.04
CA ILE A 320 -13.17 17.29 -30.20
C ILE A 320 -13.84 16.40 -31.24
N ALA A 321 -14.42 15.26 -30.83
CA ALA A 321 -15.09 14.35 -31.76
C ALA A 321 -16.28 15.01 -32.47
N THR A 322 -17.10 15.77 -31.72
CA THR A 322 -18.26 16.48 -32.26
C THR A 322 -17.83 17.58 -33.23
N GLU A 323 -16.79 18.34 -32.89
CA GLU A 323 -16.32 19.44 -33.73
C GLU A 323 -15.62 18.94 -35.01
N MET A 324 -14.88 17.83 -34.94
CA MET A 324 -14.33 17.14 -36.11
C MET A 324 -15.44 16.74 -37.09
N GLU A 325 -16.47 16.07 -36.57
CA GLU A 325 -17.61 15.62 -37.38
C GLU A 325 -18.38 16.81 -37.97
N ARG A 326 -18.57 17.88 -37.18
CA ARG A 326 -19.21 19.11 -37.66
C ARG A 326 -18.45 19.72 -38.84
N LYS A 327 -17.12 19.84 -38.75
CA LYS A 327 -16.28 20.40 -39.84
C LYS A 327 -16.28 19.51 -41.07
N ARG A 328 -16.19 18.20 -40.89
CA ARG A 328 -16.29 17.22 -41.98
C ARG A 328 -17.61 17.37 -42.74
N ASN A 329 -18.73 17.51 -42.02
CA ASN A 329 -20.04 17.69 -42.63
C ASN A 329 -20.17 19.03 -43.38
N VAL A 330 -19.66 20.11 -42.80
CA VAL A 330 -19.62 21.43 -43.47
C VAL A 330 -18.82 21.37 -44.78
N LEU A 331 -17.63 20.75 -44.75
CA LEU A 331 -16.79 20.60 -45.94
C LEU A 331 -17.41 19.69 -46.99
N ASN A 332 -18.03 18.58 -46.60
CA ASN A 332 -18.73 17.69 -47.53
C ASN A 332 -19.88 18.41 -48.26
N LYS A 333 -20.64 19.25 -47.54
CA LYS A 333 -21.68 20.08 -48.16
C LYS A 333 -21.10 21.14 -49.09
N SER A 334 -19.96 21.74 -48.74
CA SER A 334 -19.24 22.65 -49.65
C SER A 334 -18.79 21.94 -50.93
N LEU A 335 -18.25 20.72 -50.80
CA LEU A 335 -17.85 19.90 -51.94
C LEU A 335 -19.03 19.56 -52.85
N GLU A 336 -20.17 19.20 -52.26
CA GLU A 336 -21.40 18.93 -52.99
C GLU A 336 -21.88 20.16 -53.77
N LEU A 337 -21.92 21.33 -53.12
CA LEU A 337 -22.33 22.58 -53.75
C LEU A 337 -21.40 22.96 -54.92
N HIS A 338 -20.09 22.92 -54.71
CA HIS A 338 -19.12 23.20 -55.79
C HIS A 338 -19.26 22.20 -56.93
N GLY A 339 -19.51 20.92 -56.65
CA GLY A 339 -19.75 19.90 -57.66
C GLY A 339 -21.01 20.16 -58.50
N LEU A 340 -22.09 20.62 -57.85
CA LEU A 340 -23.32 21.03 -58.54
C LEU A 340 -23.08 22.26 -59.44
N LEU A 341 -22.36 23.26 -58.92
CA LEU A 341 -22.02 24.48 -59.66
C LEU A 341 -21.11 24.20 -60.85
N GLU A 342 -20.03 23.43 -60.68
CA GLU A 342 -19.12 23.04 -61.75
C GLU A 342 -19.84 22.24 -62.85
N LYS A 343 -20.72 21.30 -62.46
CA LYS A 343 -21.54 20.53 -63.41
C LYS A 343 -22.49 21.42 -64.22
N SER A 344 -23.16 22.36 -63.55
CA SER A 344 -24.06 23.31 -64.22
C SER A 344 -23.29 24.29 -65.10
N MET A 345 -22.13 24.77 -64.66
CA MET A 345 -21.28 25.68 -65.42
C MET A 345 -20.73 25.00 -66.68
N LYS A 346 -20.21 23.77 -66.55
CA LYS A 346 -19.74 22.99 -67.70
C LYS A 346 -20.84 22.77 -68.74
N TRP A 347 -22.06 22.47 -68.30
CA TRP A 347 -23.20 22.35 -69.20
C TRP A 347 -23.51 23.69 -69.88
N CYS A 348 -23.52 24.81 -69.15
CA CYS A 348 -23.68 26.13 -69.76
C CYS A 348 -22.59 26.43 -70.81
N ASP A 349 -21.33 26.13 -70.52
CA ASP A 349 -20.21 26.35 -71.45
C ASP A 349 -20.33 25.49 -72.72
N GLU A 350 -20.71 24.21 -72.59
CA GLU A 350 -21.01 23.34 -73.73
C GLU A 350 -22.16 23.88 -74.58
N GLY A 351 -23.20 24.43 -73.94
CA GLY A 351 -24.33 25.08 -74.63
C GLY A 351 -23.92 26.37 -75.35
N ILE A 352 -23.12 27.23 -74.72
CA ILE A 352 -22.56 28.44 -75.36
C ILE A 352 -21.71 28.05 -76.56
N TYR A 353 -20.84 27.04 -76.41
CA TYR A 353 -20.00 26.54 -77.49
C TYR A 353 -20.84 25.99 -78.65
N LEU A 354 -21.88 25.19 -78.35
CA LEU A 354 -22.81 24.66 -79.35
C LEU A 354 -23.46 25.78 -80.16
N LEU A 355 -23.96 26.81 -79.48
CA LEU A 355 -24.62 27.97 -80.11
C LEU A 355 -23.64 28.82 -80.94
N ALA A 356 -22.46 29.09 -80.40
CA ALA A 356 -21.43 29.88 -81.09
C ALA A 356 -20.82 29.15 -82.29
N SER A 357 -20.80 27.81 -82.26
CA SER A 357 -20.25 26.97 -83.33
C SER A 357 -21.26 26.64 -84.43
N GLN A 358 -22.48 27.19 -84.40
CA GLN A 358 -23.48 26.97 -85.43
C GLN A 358 -23.03 27.63 -86.76
N PRO A 359 -22.81 26.86 -87.83
CA PRO A 359 -22.37 27.42 -89.11
C PRO A 359 -23.53 28.17 -89.78
N VAL A 360 -23.33 29.47 -90.01
CA VAL A 360 -24.33 30.38 -90.62
C VAL A 360 -24.82 29.86 -91.97
N ASP A 361 -23.95 29.19 -92.73
CA ASP A 361 -24.27 28.64 -94.05
C ASP A 361 -25.25 27.46 -93.99
N LYS A 362 -25.25 26.65 -92.91
CA LYS A 362 -26.21 25.54 -92.76
C LYS A 362 -27.63 26.06 -92.56
N CYS A 363 -27.78 27.19 -91.87
CA CYS A 363 -29.08 27.81 -91.60
C CYS A 363 -29.72 28.51 -92.83
N GLN A 364 -29.07 28.48 -93.99
CA GLN A 364 -29.61 29.05 -95.25
C GLN A 364 -30.51 28.07 -96.02
N SER A 365 -30.56 26.80 -95.59
CA SER A 365 -31.43 25.76 -96.16
C SER A 365 -32.40 25.24 -95.09
N GLN A 366 -33.59 24.79 -95.50
CA GLN A 366 -34.56 24.19 -94.60
C GLN A 366 -33.96 23.00 -93.83
N ASP A 367 -33.34 22.06 -94.55
CA ASP A 367 -32.75 20.85 -93.96
C ASP A 367 -31.63 21.18 -92.96
N GLY A 368 -30.80 22.19 -93.25
CA GLY A 368 -29.72 22.59 -92.36
C GLY A 368 -30.21 23.36 -91.12
N ALA A 369 -31.30 24.13 -91.24
CA ALA A 369 -31.96 24.77 -90.09
C ALA A 369 -32.66 23.73 -89.19
N GLU A 370 -33.32 22.74 -89.76
CA GLU A 370 -33.95 21.63 -89.02
C GLU A 370 -32.89 20.79 -88.28
N SER A 371 -31.76 20.49 -88.91
CA SER A 371 -30.64 19.77 -88.27
C SER A 371 -30.04 20.56 -87.10
N ALA A 372 -29.86 21.87 -87.23
CA ALA A 372 -29.36 22.73 -86.15
C ALA A 372 -30.34 22.80 -84.97
N LEU A 373 -31.64 22.88 -85.26
CA LEU A 373 -32.70 22.85 -84.24
C LEU A 373 -32.68 21.52 -83.48
N GLN A 374 -32.56 20.39 -84.17
CA GLN A 374 -32.53 19.06 -83.55
C GLN A 374 -31.31 18.87 -82.63
N GLU A 375 -30.14 19.42 -82.99
CA GLU A 375 -28.95 19.40 -82.14
C GLU A 375 -29.17 20.18 -80.85
N ILE A 376 -29.81 21.36 -80.92
CA ILE A 376 -30.15 22.19 -79.77
C ILE A 376 -31.19 21.48 -78.88
N GLU A 377 -32.25 20.91 -79.46
CA GLU A 377 -33.28 20.18 -78.71
C GLU A 377 -32.68 18.98 -77.96
N LYS A 378 -31.82 18.20 -78.65
CA LYS A 378 -31.12 17.07 -78.03
C LYS A 378 -30.17 17.53 -76.91
N PHE A 379 -29.53 18.69 -77.06
CA PHE A 379 -28.71 19.26 -76.01
C PHE A 379 -29.57 19.70 -74.80
N LEU A 380 -30.71 20.33 -75.04
CA LEU A 380 -31.64 20.75 -73.97
C LEU A 380 -32.17 19.56 -73.16
N ASP A 381 -32.38 18.39 -73.77
CA ASP A 381 -32.77 17.16 -73.07
C ASP A 381 -31.75 16.73 -72.01
N THR A 382 -30.46 17.05 -72.20
CA THR A 382 -29.41 16.78 -71.20
C THR A 382 -29.48 17.72 -69.99
N GLY A 383 -30.23 18.82 -70.08
CA GLY A 383 -30.35 19.82 -69.02
C GLY A 383 -31.07 19.31 -67.77
N ALA A 384 -31.92 18.29 -67.88
CA ALA A 384 -32.70 17.77 -66.76
C ALA A 384 -31.86 17.26 -65.57
N GLY A 385 -30.60 16.86 -65.82
CA GLY A 385 -29.66 16.37 -64.81
C GLY A 385 -28.43 17.26 -64.57
N ASN A 386 -28.26 18.33 -65.35
CA ASN A 386 -27.12 19.27 -65.24
C ASN A 386 -27.52 20.65 -64.74
N LYS A 387 -28.80 21.03 -64.89
CA LYS A 387 -29.32 22.32 -64.45
C LYS A 387 -29.64 22.29 -62.96
N ILE A 388 -29.21 23.32 -62.24
CA ILE A 388 -29.68 23.62 -60.89
C ILE A 388 -31.18 23.93 -60.94
N LYS A 389 -31.99 23.08 -60.31
CA LYS A 389 -33.44 23.29 -60.18
C LYS A 389 -33.70 23.99 -58.85
N GLU A 390 -34.51 25.06 -58.89
CA GLU A 390 -34.98 25.79 -57.70
C GLU A 390 -33.83 26.35 -56.84
N LEU A 391 -33.22 27.45 -57.32
CA LEU A 391 -32.16 28.19 -56.62
C LEU A 391 -32.50 28.47 -55.15
N ASP A 392 -33.76 28.83 -54.86
CA ASP A 392 -34.24 29.10 -53.50
C ASP A 392 -34.01 27.92 -52.54
N LYS A 393 -34.13 26.67 -53.02
CA LYS A 393 -33.86 25.48 -52.20
C LYS A 393 -32.38 25.30 -51.93
N ILE A 394 -31.50 25.59 -52.90
CA ILE A 394 -30.05 25.57 -52.70
C ILE A 394 -29.63 26.61 -51.66
N TYR A 395 -30.17 27.83 -51.71
CA TYR A 395 -29.87 28.85 -50.71
C TYR A 395 -30.25 28.40 -49.30
N ILE A 396 -31.41 27.78 -49.12
CA ILE A 396 -31.85 27.25 -47.82
C ILE A 396 -30.98 26.06 -47.37
N GLU A 397 -30.68 25.13 -48.27
CA GLU A 397 -29.96 23.90 -47.94
C GLU A 397 -28.48 24.15 -47.56
N TYR A 398 -27.86 25.14 -48.20
CA TYR A 398 -26.45 25.49 -48.02
C TYR A 398 -26.22 26.79 -47.23
N GLU A 399 -27.24 27.40 -46.64
CA GLU A 399 -27.17 28.68 -45.91
C GLU A 399 -25.96 28.79 -44.96
N HIS A 400 -25.71 27.73 -44.20
CA HIS A 400 -24.66 27.62 -43.19
C HIS A 400 -23.22 27.57 -43.74
N ILE A 401 -23.03 27.40 -45.05
CA ILE A 401 -21.71 27.41 -45.71
C ILE A 401 -21.52 28.59 -46.67
N LEU A 402 -22.59 29.34 -46.99
CA LEU A 402 -22.52 30.53 -47.82
C LEU A 402 -21.81 31.66 -47.05
N ASN A 403 -21.05 32.51 -47.76
CA ASN A 403 -20.51 33.73 -47.20
C ASN A 403 -21.65 34.75 -46.96
N GLU A 404 -21.44 35.71 -46.07
CA GLU A 404 -22.46 36.73 -45.74
C GLU A 404 -22.95 37.51 -46.97
N ASP A 405 -22.08 37.70 -47.98
CA ASP A 405 -22.42 38.37 -49.24
C ASP A 405 -23.41 37.57 -50.10
N LEU A 406 -23.51 36.24 -49.92
CA LEU A 406 -24.45 35.37 -50.62
C LEU A 406 -25.64 34.93 -49.75
N LYS A 407 -25.69 35.33 -48.47
CA LYS A 407 -26.81 34.99 -47.56
C LYS A 407 -28.04 35.89 -47.72
N VAL A 408 -27.93 36.99 -48.46
CA VAL A 408 -29.06 37.89 -48.75
C VAL A 408 -29.32 37.86 -50.26
N PRO A 409 -30.49 37.36 -50.72
CA PRO A 409 -30.82 37.29 -52.15
C PRO A 409 -31.00 38.65 -52.81
#